data_AF-A0A3N5W582-F1
#
_entry.id   AF-A0A3N5W582-F1
#
_cell.length_a   1.000
_cell.length_b   1.000
_cell.length_c   1.000
_cell.angle_alpha   90.00
_cell.angle_beta   90.00
_cell.angle_gamma   90.00
#
_symmetry.space_group_name_H-M   'P 1'
#
loop_
_entity.id
_entity.type
_entity.pdbx_description
1 polymer ?
#
loop_
_entity_poly.entity_id
_entity_poly.type
_entity_poly.pdbx_seq_one_letter_code
_entity_poly.pdbx_strand_id
1 'polypeptide(L)'
;MPPIRRAFCVLLFCLVLPLAAGAAPIVADHESSDAFDLVPDSLFAAARADLRIFYGHTSHGSQVVTGLDMLATENPLYAKPTIYEYYGDLGHYGDLSWVAPTRSFLDSHPTYNVVMWSWCGGASDNTEAGINTYLNAMEDLEADYPGVTFVYMTGHLDGTGPSGNLYVRNNQIRAFCAANDKVLFDFADIESWDPDGTYYPWETDACGWCSVWCAAHECPGCGDCAHSHCFNCYRKGMAWWW
;
A
#
# COMPACT_ATOMS: atom_id res chain seq x y z
N MET A 1 56.34 48.25 -28.22
CA MET A 1 54.93 47.78 -28.28
C MET A 1 54.91 46.43 -28.99
N PRO A 2 54.78 45.30 -28.28
CA PRO A 2 54.60 43.98 -28.89
C PRO A 2 53.09 43.61 -28.96
N PRO A 3 52.65 42.76 -29.89
CA PRO A 3 51.24 42.39 -30.02
C PRO A 3 50.88 41.21 -29.09
N ILE A 4 49.74 41.32 -28.40
CA ILE A 4 49.16 40.31 -27.53
C ILE A 4 48.55 39.19 -28.38
N ARG A 5 49.04 37.95 -28.19
CA ARG A 5 48.45 36.73 -28.76
C ARG A 5 47.18 36.36 -27.98
N ARG A 6 46.04 36.24 -28.66
CA ARG A 6 44.80 35.69 -28.10
C ARG A 6 44.88 34.15 -28.07
N ALA A 7 44.89 33.56 -26.88
CA ALA A 7 44.74 32.13 -26.69
C ALA A 7 43.25 31.75 -26.84
N PHE A 8 42.95 30.82 -27.74
CA PHE A 8 41.64 30.21 -27.87
C PHE A 8 41.51 29.11 -26.81
N CYS A 9 40.65 29.31 -25.81
CA CYS A 9 40.25 28.27 -24.86
C CYS A 9 39.13 27.45 -25.51
N VAL A 10 39.41 26.20 -25.86
CA VAL A 10 38.40 25.23 -26.27
C VAL A 10 37.75 24.68 -24.99
N LEU A 11 36.53 25.13 -24.70
CA LEU A 11 35.68 24.53 -23.66
C LEU A 11 35.16 23.19 -24.17
N LEU A 12 35.68 22.09 -23.62
CA LEU A 12 35.07 20.77 -23.74
C LEU A 12 33.74 20.79 -22.99
N PHE A 13 32.64 20.68 -23.71
CA PHE A 13 31.32 20.41 -23.14
C PHE A 13 31.26 18.91 -22.79
N CYS A 14 31.48 18.57 -21.52
CA CYS A 14 31.14 17.23 -21.03
C CYS A 14 29.61 17.10 -21.07
N LEU A 15 29.12 16.21 -21.94
CA LEU A 15 27.73 15.76 -21.92
C LEU A 15 27.50 15.03 -20.60
N VAL A 16 26.88 15.69 -19.63
CA VAL A 16 26.29 15.00 -18.48
C VAL A 16 25.01 14.35 -19.01
N LEU A 17 25.05 13.03 -19.20
CA LEU A 17 23.85 12.25 -19.43
C LEU A 17 22.93 12.45 -18.22
N PRO A 18 21.66 12.82 -18.40
CA PRO A 18 20.72 12.84 -17.29
C PRO A 18 20.57 11.39 -16.80
N LEU A 19 20.85 11.15 -15.52
CA LEU A 19 20.36 9.94 -14.86
C LEU A 19 18.85 9.89 -15.10
N ALA A 20 18.35 8.73 -15.53
CA ALA A 20 16.91 8.49 -15.54
C ALA A 20 16.37 8.81 -14.14
N ALA A 21 15.43 9.74 -14.06
CA ALA A 21 14.67 9.94 -12.83
C ALA A 21 13.94 8.62 -12.56
N GLY A 22 14.31 7.92 -11.49
CA GLY A 22 13.54 6.79 -10.99
C GLY A 22 12.11 7.25 -10.74
N ALA A 23 11.14 6.38 -11.03
CA ALA A 23 9.77 6.65 -10.64
C ALA A 23 9.74 6.74 -9.11
N ALA A 24 9.13 7.79 -8.54
CA ALA A 24 8.97 7.88 -7.10
C ALA A 24 8.10 6.72 -6.60
N PRO A 25 8.32 6.21 -5.36
CA PRO A 25 7.46 5.19 -4.77
C PRO A 25 6.02 5.68 -4.73
N ILE A 26 5.07 4.79 -5.01
CA ILE A 26 3.64 5.04 -4.83
C ILE A 26 3.29 4.57 -3.42
N VAL A 27 2.81 5.48 -2.58
CA VAL A 27 2.40 5.18 -1.21
C VAL A 27 0.94 5.59 -1.04
N ALA A 28 0.09 4.61 -0.78
CA ALA A 28 -1.32 4.78 -0.43
C ALA A 28 -1.47 4.77 1.09
N ASP A 29 -1.72 5.93 1.70
CA ASP A 29 -1.72 6.15 3.15
C ASP A 29 -2.90 7.00 3.63
N HIS A 30 -2.84 7.61 4.81
CA HIS A 30 -3.93 8.48 5.28
C HIS A 30 -4.13 9.72 4.40
N GLU A 31 -3.06 10.30 3.84
CA GLU A 31 -3.16 11.46 2.94
C GLU A 31 -3.87 11.06 1.64
N SER A 32 -3.65 9.83 1.18
CA SER A 32 -4.40 9.25 0.05
C SER A 32 -5.89 9.11 0.35
N SER A 33 -6.25 8.74 1.59
CA SER A 33 -7.66 8.70 2.02
C SER A 33 -8.29 10.09 1.96
N ASP A 34 -7.56 11.11 2.41
CA ASP A 34 -8.05 12.49 2.49
C ASP A 34 -8.09 13.15 1.09
N ALA A 35 -7.27 12.67 0.16
CA ALA A 35 -7.23 13.10 -1.24
C ALA A 35 -8.20 12.33 -2.15
N PHE A 36 -9.05 11.45 -1.63
CA PHE A 36 -9.93 10.60 -2.43
C PHE A 36 -10.83 11.37 -3.41
N ASP A 37 -11.40 12.50 -2.96
CA ASP A 37 -12.23 13.37 -3.81
C ASP A 37 -11.47 14.04 -4.96
N LEU A 38 -10.14 13.95 -4.97
CA LEU A 38 -9.28 14.44 -6.03
C LEU A 38 -8.98 13.38 -7.11
N VAL A 39 -9.35 12.11 -6.89
CA VAL A 39 -9.19 11.03 -7.87
C VAL A 39 -10.13 11.32 -9.06
N PRO A 40 -9.59 11.53 -10.28
CA PRO A 40 -10.44 11.85 -11.44
C PRO A 40 -11.39 10.70 -11.79
N ASP A 41 -12.66 11.03 -12.07
CA ASP A 41 -13.72 10.08 -12.48
C ASP A 41 -13.27 9.07 -13.55
N SER A 42 -12.43 9.51 -14.49
CA SER A 42 -11.90 8.68 -15.57
C SER A 42 -11.01 7.53 -15.07
N LEU A 43 -10.32 7.70 -13.94
CA LEU A 43 -9.45 6.67 -13.37
C LEU A 43 -10.25 5.50 -12.80
N PHE A 44 -11.42 5.73 -12.21
CA PHE A 44 -12.29 4.63 -11.75
C PHE A 44 -12.71 3.71 -12.90
N ALA A 45 -13.06 4.30 -14.05
CA ALA A 45 -13.42 3.55 -15.25
C ALA A 45 -12.22 2.82 -15.86
N ALA A 46 -11.05 3.48 -15.93
CA ALA A 46 -9.82 2.88 -16.43
C ALA A 46 -9.37 1.71 -15.56
N ALA A 47 -9.36 1.88 -14.23
CA ALA A 47 -9.03 0.83 -13.28
C ALA A 47 -9.94 -0.40 -13.42
N ARG A 48 -11.26 -0.22 -13.56
CA ARG A 48 -12.19 -1.33 -13.84
C ARG A 48 -11.90 -2.02 -15.17
N ALA A 49 -11.53 -1.28 -16.20
CA ALA A 49 -11.21 -1.84 -17.50
C ALA A 49 -9.93 -2.69 -17.43
N ASP A 50 -8.89 -2.16 -16.79
CA ASP A 50 -7.51 -2.63 -16.94
C ASP A 50 -7.01 -3.47 -15.77
N LEU A 51 -7.44 -3.21 -14.53
CA LEU A 51 -6.92 -3.91 -13.36
C LEU A 51 -7.64 -5.24 -13.12
N ARG A 52 -6.84 -6.29 -12.93
CA ARG A 52 -7.24 -7.64 -12.54
C ARG A 52 -6.35 -8.06 -11.39
N ILE A 53 -6.91 -8.05 -10.18
CA ILE A 53 -6.14 -8.11 -8.93
C ILE A 53 -6.30 -9.48 -8.29
N PHE A 54 -5.18 -10.13 -7.95
CA PHE A 54 -5.15 -11.26 -7.05
C PHE A 54 -4.86 -10.75 -5.64
N TYR A 55 -5.82 -10.88 -4.73
CA TYR A 55 -5.69 -10.38 -3.37
C TYR A 55 -5.77 -11.52 -2.35
N GLY A 56 -4.64 -11.84 -1.73
CA GLY A 56 -4.58 -12.82 -0.64
C GLY A 56 -4.80 -12.14 0.71
N HIS A 57 -5.90 -12.48 1.39
CA HIS A 57 -6.15 -11.95 2.72
C HIS A 57 -6.95 -12.89 3.64
N THR A 58 -6.87 -12.58 4.93
CA THR A 58 -7.77 -13.06 5.98
C THR A 58 -8.47 -11.86 6.62
N SER A 59 -8.74 -11.90 7.93
CA SER A 59 -9.57 -10.94 8.66
C SER A 59 -9.18 -9.48 8.41
N HIS A 60 -7.98 -9.03 8.76
CA HIS A 60 -7.60 -7.62 8.60
C HIS A 60 -7.60 -7.15 7.14
N GLY A 61 -7.14 -7.98 6.19
CA GLY A 61 -7.17 -7.58 4.78
C GLY A 61 -8.58 -7.47 4.19
N SER A 62 -9.57 -8.20 4.73
CA SER A 62 -10.99 -8.03 4.33
C SER A 62 -11.53 -6.61 4.55
N GLN A 63 -10.86 -5.81 5.39
CA GLN A 63 -11.25 -4.43 5.64
C GLN A 63 -11.13 -3.55 4.38
N VAL A 64 -10.15 -3.83 3.52
CA VAL A 64 -9.99 -3.12 2.23
C VAL A 64 -11.18 -3.42 1.32
N VAL A 65 -11.56 -4.69 1.20
CA VAL A 65 -12.70 -5.13 0.40
C VAL A 65 -14.01 -4.53 0.92
N THR A 66 -14.19 -4.53 2.25
CA THR A 66 -15.33 -3.90 2.91
C THR A 66 -15.42 -2.41 2.57
N GLY A 67 -14.30 -1.68 2.66
CA GLY A 67 -14.23 -0.26 2.31
C GLY A 67 -14.59 0.01 0.85
N LEU A 68 -14.07 -0.79 -0.08
CA LEU A 68 -14.42 -0.70 -1.50
C LEU A 68 -15.92 -0.96 -1.75
N ASP A 69 -16.52 -1.90 -1.03
CA ASP A 69 -17.95 -2.19 -1.15
C ASP A 69 -18.83 -1.09 -0.55
N MET A 70 -18.37 -0.43 0.53
CA MET A 70 -19.03 0.77 1.08
C MET A 70 -19.04 1.89 0.05
N LEU A 71 -17.90 2.20 -0.56
CA LEU A 71 -17.79 3.22 -1.61
C LEU A 71 -18.67 2.91 -2.83
N ALA A 72 -18.67 1.66 -3.28
CA ALA A 72 -19.51 1.24 -4.41
C ALA A 72 -21.01 1.35 -4.11
N THR A 73 -21.40 1.16 -2.84
CA THR A 73 -22.79 1.32 -2.37
C THR A 73 -23.19 2.80 -2.32
N GLU A 74 -22.27 3.66 -1.87
CA GLU A 74 -22.47 5.10 -1.81
C GLU A 74 -22.62 5.71 -3.21
N ASN A 75 -21.72 5.35 -4.12
CA ASN A 75 -21.75 5.81 -5.50
C ASN A 75 -21.26 4.70 -6.45
N PRO A 76 -22.10 4.26 -7.42
CA PRO A 76 -21.70 3.26 -8.41
C PRO A 76 -20.46 3.63 -9.25
N LEU A 77 -20.08 4.90 -9.31
CA LEU A 77 -18.82 5.35 -9.90
C LEU A 77 -17.61 4.66 -9.26
N TYR A 78 -17.67 4.36 -7.96
CA TYR A 78 -16.59 3.77 -7.17
C TYR A 78 -16.64 2.23 -7.13
N ALA A 79 -17.40 1.60 -8.03
CA ALA A 79 -17.41 0.15 -8.16
C ALA A 79 -15.98 -0.40 -8.34
N LYS A 80 -15.58 -1.35 -7.50
CA LYS A 80 -14.24 -1.96 -7.51
C LYS A 80 -13.94 -2.69 -8.83
N PRO A 81 -12.67 -2.72 -9.27
CA PRO A 81 -12.24 -3.58 -10.37
C PRO A 81 -12.37 -5.06 -10.02
N THR A 82 -11.99 -5.95 -10.95
CA THR A 82 -12.02 -7.39 -10.68
C THR A 82 -10.95 -7.74 -9.65
N ILE A 83 -11.39 -8.20 -8.48
CA ILE A 83 -10.55 -8.71 -7.41
C ILE A 83 -10.89 -10.20 -7.24
N TYR A 84 -9.89 -11.06 -7.38
CA TYR A 84 -9.96 -12.45 -6.96
C TYR A 84 -9.42 -12.54 -5.54
N GLU A 85 -10.32 -12.77 -4.59
CA GLU A 85 -9.99 -12.92 -3.17
C GLU A 85 -9.53 -14.37 -2.91
N TYR A 86 -8.31 -14.52 -2.37
CA TYR A 86 -7.74 -15.78 -1.94
C TYR A 86 -7.65 -15.80 -0.42
N TYR A 87 -8.23 -16.82 0.21
CA TYR A 87 -8.18 -16.95 1.66
C TYR A 87 -6.80 -17.40 2.14
N GLY A 88 -6.06 -16.48 2.77
CA GLY A 88 -4.71 -16.68 3.32
C GLY A 88 -4.04 -15.33 3.56
N ASP A 89 -2.98 -15.28 4.35
CA ASP A 89 -2.24 -14.04 4.61
C ASP A 89 -0.72 -14.27 4.52
N LEU A 90 0.05 -13.20 4.74
CA LEU A 90 1.52 -13.23 4.70
C LEU A 90 2.15 -14.06 5.84
N GLY A 91 1.33 -14.59 6.76
CA GLY A 91 1.76 -15.51 7.81
C GLY A 91 2.68 -14.88 8.85
N HIS A 92 3.31 -15.75 9.63
CA HIS A 92 4.11 -15.39 10.81
C HIS A 92 5.57 -15.80 10.61
N TYR A 93 6.50 -15.13 11.28
CA TYR A 93 7.91 -15.55 11.40
C TYR A 93 8.62 -15.86 10.06
N GLY A 94 8.29 -15.12 8.99
CA GLY A 94 8.87 -15.33 7.66
C GLY A 94 8.26 -16.48 6.86
N ASP A 95 7.00 -16.83 7.13
CA ASP A 95 6.24 -17.77 6.32
C ASP A 95 6.15 -17.33 4.84
N LEU A 96 6.31 -18.28 3.93
CA LEU A 96 6.24 -18.12 2.48
C LEU A 96 5.17 -19.02 1.85
N SER A 97 4.24 -19.56 2.64
CA SER A 97 3.15 -20.42 2.17
C SER A 97 2.25 -19.73 1.12
N TRP A 98 2.24 -18.39 1.09
CA TRP A 98 1.53 -17.55 0.11
C TRP A 98 2.23 -17.43 -1.26
N VAL A 99 3.53 -17.77 -1.36
CA VAL A 99 4.30 -17.62 -2.61
C VAL A 99 3.87 -18.65 -3.66
N ALA A 100 3.79 -19.92 -3.28
CA ALA A 100 3.38 -21.00 -4.19
C ALA A 100 1.98 -20.80 -4.81
N PRO A 101 0.92 -20.47 -4.03
CA PRO A 101 -0.39 -20.18 -4.62
C PRO A 101 -0.38 -18.92 -5.48
N THR A 102 0.42 -17.90 -5.16
CA THR A 102 0.57 -16.70 -6.02
C THR A 102 1.09 -17.09 -7.40
N ARG A 103 2.18 -17.86 -7.45
CA ARG A 103 2.78 -18.34 -8.71
C ARG A 103 1.79 -19.20 -9.49
N SER A 104 1.18 -20.18 -8.83
CA SER A 104 0.20 -21.07 -9.47
C SER A 104 -1.00 -20.30 -10.03
N PHE A 105 -1.45 -19.24 -9.36
CA PHE A 105 -2.54 -18.41 -9.83
C PHE A 105 -2.12 -17.60 -11.06
N LEU A 106 -1.00 -16.87 -11.01
CA LEU A 106 -0.52 -16.05 -12.12
C LEU A 106 -0.22 -16.89 -13.38
N ASP A 107 0.39 -18.06 -13.21
CA ASP A 107 0.70 -18.98 -14.32
C ASP A 107 -0.58 -19.48 -15.05
N SER A 108 -1.69 -19.59 -14.32
CA SER A 108 -2.98 -20.02 -14.87
C SER A 108 -3.90 -18.87 -15.28
N HIS A 109 -3.59 -17.64 -14.87
CA HIS A 109 -4.40 -16.43 -15.12
C HIS A 109 -3.54 -15.28 -15.63
N PRO A 110 -2.96 -15.36 -16.85
CA PRO A 110 -1.98 -14.40 -17.36
C PRO A 110 -2.55 -12.99 -17.62
N THR A 111 -3.86 -12.79 -17.43
CA THR A 111 -4.51 -11.47 -17.51
C THR A 111 -4.52 -10.71 -16.17
N TYR A 112 -4.17 -11.37 -15.06
CA TYR A 112 -4.03 -10.71 -13.76
C TYR A 112 -2.70 -9.96 -13.71
N ASN A 113 -2.79 -8.68 -13.35
CA ASN A 113 -1.69 -7.72 -13.47
C ASN A 113 -1.38 -6.98 -12.17
N VAL A 114 -2.10 -7.27 -11.09
CA VAL A 114 -1.78 -6.77 -9.75
C VAL A 114 -1.88 -7.91 -8.75
N VAL A 115 -0.90 -7.99 -7.84
CA VAL A 115 -0.92 -8.88 -6.68
C VAL A 115 -0.82 -8.02 -5.43
N MET A 116 -1.67 -8.32 -4.46
CA MET A 116 -1.60 -7.77 -3.11
C MET A 116 -1.76 -8.92 -2.11
N TRP A 117 -1.07 -8.83 -0.98
CA TRP A 117 -1.26 -9.74 0.14
C TRP A 117 -1.31 -8.94 1.42
N SER A 118 -2.21 -9.31 2.33
CA SER A 118 -2.32 -8.66 3.63
C SER A 118 -1.61 -9.42 4.74
N TRP A 119 -1.21 -8.68 5.77
CA TRP A 119 -0.98 -9.25 7.09
C TRP A 119 -2.30 -9.36 7.85
N CYS A 120 -2.46 -10.43 8.63
CA CYS A 120 -3.32 -10.42 9.81
C CYS A 120 -2.44 -10.07 11.03
N GLY A 121 -2.39 -10.90 12.06
CA GLY A 121 -1.51 -10.67 13.23
C GLY A 121 -0.01 -10.94 13.00
N GLY A 122 0.36 -11.52 11.85
CA GLY A 122 1.71 -12.02 11.61
C GLY A 122 2.81 -10.97 11.41
N ALA A 123 2.45 -9.72 11.17
CA ALA A 123 3.41 -8.61 11.25
C ALA A 123 3.79 -8.29 12.71
N SER A 124 2.85 -8.48 13.65
CA SER A 124 2.99 -8.05 15.05
C SER A 124 4.00 -8.90 15.82
N ASP A 125 4.07 -10.19 15.52
CA ASP A 125 5.02 -11.14 16.11
C ASP A 125 6.24 -11.45 15.21
N ASN A 126 6.33 -10.82 14.03
CA ASN A 126 7.42 -11.08 13.12
C ASN A 126 8.77 -10.56 13.64
N THR A 127 9.84 -11.08 13.05
CA THR A 127 11.21 -10.62 13.33
C THR A 127 11.73 -9.79 12.18
N GLU A 128 12.84 -9.08 12.40
CA GLU A 128 13.54 -8.38 11.30
C GLU A 128 13.91 -9.32 10.16
N ALA A 129 14.42 -10.51 10.49
CA ALA A 129 14.75 -11.53 9.51
C ALA A 129 13.51 -12.03 8.76
N GLY A 130 12.40 -12.24 9.46
CA GLY A 130 11.16 -12.71 8.82
C GLY A 130 10.50 -11.66 7.92
N ILE A 131 10.54 -10.38 8.28
CA ILE A 131 10.14 -9.31 7.36
C ILE A 131 11.08 -9.24 6.15
N ASN A 132 12.40 -9.39 6.33
CA ASN A 132 13.32 -9.47 5.19
C ASN A 132 13.02 -10.68 4.29
N THR A 133 12.60 -11.82 4.85
CA THR A 133 12.15 -12.98 4.06
C THR A 133 10.93 -12.65 3.20
N TYR A 134 9.94 -11.92 3.73
CA TYR A 134 8.81 -11.41 2.96
C TYR A 134 9.26 -10.48 1.83
N LEU A 135 10.10 -9.48 2.15
CA LEU A 135 10.55 -8.47 1.17
C LEU A 135 11.33 -9.12 0.01
N ASN A 136 12.25 -10.05 0.33
CA ASN A 136 13.00 -10.78 -0.70
C ASN A 136 12.08 -11.64 -1.57
N ALA A 137 11.07 -12.29 -1.00
CA ALA A 137 10.12 -13.10 -1.76
C ALA A 137 9.24 -12.25 -2.69
N MET A 138 8.89 -11.03 -2.30
CA MET A 138 8.21 -10.07 -3.17
C MET A 138 9.11 -9.66 -4.34
N GLU A 139 10.40 -9.39 -4.12
CA GLU A 139 11.34 -9.09 -5.21
C GLU A 139 11.53 -10.26 -6.18
N ASP A 140 11.61 -11.50 -5.65
CA ASP A 140 11.68 -12.70 -6.49
C ASP A 140 10.42 -12.84 -7.37
N LEU A 141 9.24 -12.51 -6.83
CA LEU A 141 7.99 -12.52 -7.59
C LEU A 141 7.94 -11.40 -8.64
N GLU A 142 8.40 -10.19 -8.31
CA GLU A 142 8.51 -9.09 -9.27
C GLU A 142 9.46 -9.45 -10.43
N ALA A 143 10.58 -10.13 -10.14
CA ALA A 143 11.54 -10.57 -11.14
C ALA A 143 10.95 -11.66 -12.06
N ASP A 144 10.16 -12.58 -11.50
CA ASP A 144 9.57 -13.68 -12.26
C ASP A 144 8.32 -13.26 -13.07
N TYR A 145 7.61 -12.21 -12.63
CA TYR A 145 6.41 -11.69 -13.28
C TYR A 145 6.52 -10.19 -13.60
N PRO A 146 7.39 -9.77 -14.54
CA PRO A 146 7.69 -8.35 -14.78
C PRO A 146 6.51 -7.54 -15.37
N GLY A 147 5.42 -8.19 -15.75
CA GLY A 147 4.18 -7.55 -16.19
C GLY A 147 3.12 -7.40 -15.09
N VAL A 148 3.45 -7.78 -13.85
CA VAL A 148 2.55 -7.74 -12.69
C VAL A 148 3.08 -6.73 -11.69
N THR A 149 2.21 -5.85 -11.22
CA THR A 149 2.51 -4.93 -10.11
C THR A 149 2.28 -5.64 -8.78
N PHE A 150 3.31 -5.70 -7.94
CA PHE A 150 3.21 -6.25 -6.59
C PHE A 150 3.07 -5.11 -5.57
N VAL A 151 1.94 -5.09 -4.86
CA VAL A 151 1.63 -4.09 -3.84
C VAL A 151 2.12 -4.61 -2.49
N TYR A 152 3.10 -3.92 -1.91
CA TYR A 152 3.59 -4.16 -0.56
C TYR A 152 2.60 -3.59 0.46
N MET A 153 2.61 -4.10 1.68
CA MET A 153 1.63 -3.71 2.69
C MET A 153 2.25 -3.70 4.09
N THR A 154 1.96 -2.67 4.89
CA THR A 154 2.24 -2.70 6.33
C THR A 154 1.20 -3.54 7.08
N GLY A 155 1.52 -3.98 8.29
CA GLY A 155 0.54 -4.61 9.19
C GLY A 155 -0.49 -3.62 9.72
N HIS A 156 -1.40 -4.09 10.58
CA HIS A 156 -2.30 -3.22 11.35
C HIS A 156 -1.57 -2.53 12.52
N LEU A 157 -2.30 -1.82 13.37
CA LEU A 157 -1.85 -1.32 14.68
C LEU A 157 -2.29 -2.25 15.81
N ASP A 158 -1.46 -2.40 16.83
CA ASP A 158 -1.71 -3.29 17.98
C ASP A 158 -1.61 -2.57 19.34
N GLY A 159 -1.56 -1.23 19.35
CA GLY A 159 -1.47 -0.43 20.57
C GLY A 159 -0.09 -0.41 21.24
N THR A 160 0.91 -1.12 20.71
CA THR A 160 2.24 -1.20 21.34
C THR A 160 3.09 0.06 21.15
N GLY A 161 2.70 0.96 20.24
CA GLY A 161 3.31 2.27 20.08
C GLY A 161 4.62 2.28 19.29
N PRO A 162 5.28 3.45 19.20
CA PRO A 162 6.50 3.61 18.40
C PRO A 162 7.71 2.77 18.86
N SER A 163 7.68 2.27 20.09
CA SER A 163 8.68 1.34 20.63
C SER A 163 8.31 -0.14 20.47
N GLY A 164 7.10 -0.42 19.99
CA GLY A 164 6.57 -1.77 19.80
C GLY A 164 7.16 -2.48 18.59
N ASN A 165 7.16 -3.81 18.62
CA ASN A 165 7.73 -4.61 17.53
C ASN A 165 7.06 -4.32 16.19
N LEU A 166 5.72 -4.29 16.17
CA LEU A 166 4.93 -4.04 14.98
C LEU A 166 5.26 -2.71 14.31
N TYR A 167 5.37 -1.64 15.09
CA TYR A 167 5.77 -0.33 14.57
C TYR A 167 7.15 -0.37 13.90
N VAL A 168 8.12 -1.04 14.51
CA VAL A 168 9.46 -1.21 13.92
C VAL A 168 9.41 -2.07 12.65
N ARG A 169 8.58 -3.12 12.60
CA ARG A 169 8.41 -3.96 11.40
C ARG A 169 7.70 -3.20 10.27
N ASN A 170 6.68 -2.41 10.57
CA ASN A 170 6.02 -1.55 9.58
C ASN A 170 7.00 -0.53 8.99
N ASN A 171 7.85 0.07 9.83
CA ASN A 171 8.88 0.99 9.34
C ASN A 171 10.00 0.30 8.54
N GLN A 172 10.29 -0.98 8.80
CA GLN A 172 11.18 -1.76 7.95
C GLN A 172 10.60 -1.92 6.53
N ILE A 173 9.30 -2.22 6.42
CA ILE A 173 8.60 -2.34 5.14
C ILE A 173 8.57 -0.99 4.42
N ARG A 174 8.19 0.10 5.11
CA ARG A 174 8.19 1.47 4.56
C ARG A 174 9.55 1.88 4.03
N ALA A 175 10.60 1.67 4.82
CA ALA A 175 11.97 2.01 4.44
C ALA A 175 12.41 1.22 3.20
N PHE A 176 12.07 -0.07 3.12
CA PHE A 176 12.34 -0.88 1.94
C PHE A 176 11.61 -0.37 0.71
N CYS A 177 10.32 -0.05 0.81
CA CYS A 177 9.52 0.44 -0.31
C CYS A 177 10.06 1.77 -0.83
N ALA A 178 10.38 2.70 0.07
CA ALA A 178 10.93 4.00 -0.28
C ALA A 178 12.34 3.90 -0.91
N ALA A 179 13.17 2.95 -0.47
CA ALA A 179 14.52 2.77 -0.99
C ALA A 179 14.56 2.07 -2.36
N ASN A 180 13.50 1.35 -2.73
CA ASN A 180 13.45 0.51 -3.94
C ASN A 180 12.28 0.86 -4.86
N ASP A 181 11.73 2.08 -4.74
CA ASP A 181 10.65 2.62 -5.59
C ASP A 181 9.44 1.68 -5.72
N LYS A 182 9.03 1.04 -4.61
CA LYS A 182 7.92 0.08 -4.60
C LYS A 182 6.55 0.77 -4.47
N VAL A 183 5.50 0.01 -4.78
CA VAL A 183 4.10 0.37 -4.47
C VAL A 183 3.75 -0.14 -3.08
N LEU A 184 3.31 0.74 -2.18
CA LEU A 184 2.99 0.44 -0.79
C LEU A 184 1.54 0.85 -0.47
N PHE A 185 0.76 -0.08 0.07
CA PHE A 185 -0.47 0.21 0.79
C PHE A 185 -0.19 0.26 2.29
N ASP A 186 -0.14 1.47 2.85
CA ASP A 186 0.27 1.70 4.24
C ASP A 186 -0.91 1.60 5.21
N PHE A 187 -1.35 0.36 5.43
CA PHE A 187 -2.48 0.03 6.30
C PHE A 187 -2.34 0.60 7.72
N ALA A 188 -1.17 0.48 8.34
CA ALA A 188 -0.92 1.03 9.68
C ALA A 188 -0.95 2.56 9.72
N ASP A 189 -0.53 3.23 8.64
CA ASP A 189 -0.57 4.68 8.61
C ASP A 189 -2.02 5.19 8.55
N ILE A 190 -2.86 4.60 7.69
CA ILE A 190 -4.30 4.93 7.63
C ILE A 190 -4.97 4.79 9.01
N GLU A 191 -4.57 3.79 9.80
CA GLU A 191 -5.07 3.59 11.17
C GLU A 191 -4.51 4.57 12.21
N SER A 192 -3.41 5.25 11.90
CA SER A 192 -2.68 6.10 12.84
C SER A 192 -3.10 7.56 12.81
N TRP A 193 -3.94 7.99 11.87
CA TRP A 193 -4.30 9.40 11.71
C TRP A 193 -5.81 9.56 11.63
N ASP A 194 -6.37 10.59 12.26
CA ASP A 194 -7.74 11.03 11.97
C ASP A 194 -7.78 12.01 10.78
N PRO A 195 -8.96 12.33 10.22
CA PRO A 195 -9.06 13.28 9.11
C PRO A 195 -8.71 14.74 9.45
N ASP A 196 -8.55 15.11 10.73
CA ASP A 196 -8.02 16.43 11.14
C ASP A 196 -6.47 16.45 11.15
N GLY A 197 -5.83 15.33 10.85
CA GLY A 197 -4.38 15.18 10.89
C GLY A 197 -3.83 15.01 12.31
N THR A 198 -4.64 14.52 13.25
CA THR A 198 -4.13 14.12 14.57
C THR A 198 -3.51 12.73 14.48
N TYR A 199 -2.28 12.60 14.96
CA TYR A 199 -1.54 11.34 14.99
C TYR A 199 -1.78 10.55 16.29
N TYR A 200 -2.11 9.26 16.16
CA TYR A 200 -2.40 8.31 17.23
C TYR A 200 -1.45 7.10 17.19
N PRO A 201 -0.16 7.27 17.55
CA PRO A 201 0.82 6.20 17.42
C PRO A 201 0.59 5.00 18.35
N TRP A 202 -0.26 5.13 19.36
CA TRP A 202 -0.64 4.07 20.31
C TRP A 202 -2.06 3.53 20.08
N GLU A 203 -2.66 3.84 18.93
CA GLU A 203 -3.94 3.27 18.55
C GLU A 203 -3.83 1.75 18.30
N THR A 204 -4.98 1.10 18.32
CA THR A 204 -5.18 -0.32 18.00
C THR A 204 -5.97 -0.46 16.70
N ASP A 205 -5.98 -1.66 16.13
CA ASP A 205 -6.83 -2.01 14.99
C ASP A 205 -8.33 -1.75 15.22
N ALA A 206 -8.78 -1.59 16.47
CA ALA A 206 -10.15 -1.19 16.81
C ALA A 206 -10.54 0.22 16.32
N CYS A 207 -9.56 1.08 16.01
CA CYS A 207 -9.76 2.49 15.67
C CYS A 207 -10.58 3.26 16.74
N GLY A 208 -10.03 3.42 17.93
CA GLY A 208 -10.66 4.20 19.01
C GLY A 208 -10.96 5.64 18.61
N TRP A 209 -10.04 6.31 17.91
CA TRP A 209 -10.27 7.67 17.40
C TRP A 209 -11.44 7.75 16.43
N CYS A 210 -11.75 6.70 15.65
CA CYS A 210 -12.90 6.70 14.74
C CYS A 210 -14.21 6.95 15.49
N SER A 211 -14.39 6.34 16.67
CA SER A 211 -15.62 6.49 17.45
C SER A 211 -15.80 7.94 17.95
N VAL A 212 -14.69 8.58 18.34
CA VAL A 212 -14.69 9.98 18.79
C VAL A 212 -14.95 10.91 17.61
N TRP A 213 -14.28 10.67 16.49
CA TRP A 213 -14.44 11.43 15.26
C TRP A 213 -15.87 11.40 14.73
N CYS A 214 -16.45 10.22 14.62
CA CYS A 214 -17.81 9.99 14.11
C CYS A 214 -18.91 10.43 15.09
N ALA A 215 -18.59 10.78 16.33
CA ALA A 215 -19.55 11.43 17.23
C ALA A 215 -19.81 12.89 16.85
N ALA A 216 -18.86 13.52 16.15
CA ALA A 216 -18.96 14.91 15.68
C ALA A 216 -19.15 15.03 14.16
N HIS A 217 -18.90 13.96 13.40
CA HIS A 217 -18.95 13.94 11.94
C HIS A 217 -19.83 12.79 11.42
N GLU A 218 -20.39 12.98 10.23
CA GLU A 218 -21.09 11.89 9.54
C GLU A 218 -20.08 10.86 9.04
N CYS A 219 -20.27 9.60 9.41
CA CYS A 219 -19.43 8.49 9.00
C CYS A 219 -20.29 7.38 8.39
N PRO A 220 -19.92 6.84 7.22
CA PRO A 220 -20.59 5.69 6.65
C PRO A 220 -20.55 4.47 7.59
N GLY A 221 -21.70 3.84 7.76
CA GLY A 221 -21.83 2.57 8.48
C GLY A 221 -21.58 1.37 7.56
N CYS A 222 -21.28 0.22 8.16
CA CYS A 222 -21.10 -1.06 7.48
C CYS A 222 -21.69 -2.19 8.33
N GLY A 223 -21.91 -3.36 7.73
CA GLY A 223 -22.41 -4.52 8.47
C GLY A 223 -21.39 -5.06 9.47
N ASP A 224 -20.14 -5.17 9.04
CA ASP A 224 -19.00 -5.54 9.87
C ASP A 224 -17.71 -4.99 9.23
N CYS A 225 -16.71 -4.69 10.05
CA CYS A 225 -15.36 -4.34 9.65
C CYS A 225 -14.42 -5.11 10.58
N ALA A 226 -13.77 -6.16 10.06
CA ALA A 226 -13.08 -7.13 10.90
C ALA A 226 -12.09 -6.46 11.86
N HIS A 227 -12.30 -6.64 13.16
CA HIS A 227 -11.50 -6.06 14.26
C HIS A 227 -11.52 -4.53 14.39
N SER A 228 -12.26 -3.81 13.54
CA SER A 228 -12.12 -2.36 13.42
C SER A 228 -13.46 -1.62 13.36
N HIS A 229 -13.39 -0.30 13.43
CA HIS A 229 -14.54 0.57 13.20
C HIS A 229 -14.82 0.71 11.69
N CYS A 230 -16.10 0.71 11.27
CA CYS A 230 -16.49 0.82 9.85
C CYS A 230 -15.85 2.01 9.12
N PHE A 231 -15.71 3.14 9.80
CA PHE A 231 -15.06 4.32 9.23
C PHE A 231 -13.59 4.07 8.83
N ASN A 232 -12.89 3.19 9.55
CA ASN A 232 -11.52 2.81 9.21
C ASN A 232 -11.48 1.94 7.94
N CYS A 233 -12.43 0.99 7.79
CA CYS A 233 -12.61 0.26 6.53
C CYS A 233 -12.89 1.22 5.37
N TYR A 234 -13.78 2.19 5.57
CA TYR A 234 -14.11 3.21 4.58
C TYR A 234 -12.87 3.98 4.11
N ARG A 235 -12.04 4.47 5.05
CA ARG A 235 -10.78 5.17 4.71
C ARG A 235 -9.79 4.28 3.97
N LYS A 236 -9.69 3.00 4.33
CA LYS A 236 -8.86 2.04 3.58
C LYS A 236 -9.37 1.82 2.14
N GLY A 237 -10.68 1.80 1.96
CA GLY A 237 -11.29 1.78 0.62
C GLY A 237 -10.93 3.02 -0.18
N MET A 238 -10.93 4.20 0.45
CA MET A 238 -10.55 5.47 -0.18
C MET A 238 -9.07 5.49 -0.59
N ALA A 239 -8.17 5.14 0.33
CA ALA A 239 -6.72 5.06 0.05
C ALA A 239 -6.39 4.08 -1.08
N TRP A 240 -7.16 3.00 -1.24
CA TRP A 240 -6.91 1.97 -2.25
C TRP A 240 -6.97 2.51 -3.69
N TRP A 241 -7.68 3.62 -3.92
CA TRP A 241 -7.83 4.24 -5.24
C TRP A 241 -6.66 5.13 -5.68
N TRP A 242 -5.63 5.30 -4.83
CA TRP A 242 -4.42 6.07 -5.12
C TRP A 242 -3.43 5.35 -6.03
#